data_AF-A0A830D1D7-F1
#
_entry.id   AF-A0A830D1D7-F1
#
_cell.length_a   1.000
_cell.length_b   1.000
_cell.length_c   1.000
_cell.angle_alpha   90.00
_cell.angle_beta   90.00
_cell.angle_gamma   90.00
#
_symmetry.space_group_name_H-M   'P 1'
#
loop_
_entity.id
_entity.type
_entity.pdbx_description
1 polymer ?
#
loop_
_entity_poly.entity_id
_entity_poly.type
_entity_poly.pdbx_seq_one_letter_code
_entity_poly.pdbx_strand_id
1 'polypeptide(L)'
;MVRQLRRAEGLDNLLYTPDADFSCFADLALTSPEDYYLEGQGSLLQCVLTPGDPYMPLPNDEIVKRVSKQVVDLFPSSRDLTVTWSSVVKIGQSLYREGPGKDPFRPDQKTPVTNFFLAGSYTKQDYIDSMEGATLSGRHASAYICDAGEDLAALQKPLASDQLTLV
;
A
#
# COMPACT_ATOMS: atom_id res chain seq x y z
N MET A 1 -18.33 14.19 -27.41
CA MET A 1 -17.79 15.36 -26.68
C MET A 1 -18.74 15.64 -25.52
N VAL A 2 -18.53 15.01 -24.36
CA VAL A 2 -19.39 15.25 -23.19
C VAL A 2 -18.75 16.40 -22.41
N ARG A 3 -19.39 17.58 -22.48
CA ARG A 3 -19.05 18.74 -21.65
C ARG A 3 -19.40 18.44 -20.20
N GLN A 4 -18.60 18.99 -19.28
CA GLN A 4 -18.73 18.90 -17.82
C GLN A 4 -20.18 18.76 -17.35
N LEU A 5 -20.51 17.60 -16.78
CA LEU A 5 -21.86 17.28 -16.34
C LEU A 5 -22.14 17.94 -14.98
N ARG A 6 -23.42 18.22 -14.69
CA ARG A 6 -23.87 18.82 -13.41
C ARG A 6 -23.77 17.84 -12.22
N ARG A 7 -23.55 16.56 -12.50
CA ARG A 7 -23.31 15.49 -11.55
C ARG A 7 -22.01 14.82 -11.96
N ALA A 8 -21.26 14.29 -10.99
CA ALA A 8 -20.16 13.40 -11.28
C ALA A 8 -20.72 12.16 -12.00
N GLU A 9 -20.47 12.07 -13.30
CA GLU A 9 -20.71 10.87 -14.08
C GLU A 9 -19.39 10.48 -14.74
N GLY A 10 -19.07 9.20 -14.66
CA GLY A 10 -17.76 8.68 -15.00
C GLY A 10 -17.63 7.22 -14.61
N LEU A 11 -16.40 6.72 -14.65
CA LEU A 11 -16.10 5.34 -14.28
C LEU A 11 -15.94 5.27 -12.76
N ASP A 12 -16.84 4.54 -12.11
CA ASP A 12 -16.94 4.36 -10.65
C ASP A 12 -16.33 3.02 -10.18
N ASN A 13 -15.34 2.52 -10.92
CA ASN A 13 -14.65 1.26 -10.62
C ASN A 13 -13.13 1.48 -10.54
N LEU A 14 -12.43 0.50 -9.97
CA LEU A 14 -10.99 0.34 -10.19
C LEU A 14 -10.75 -0.08 -11.65
N LEU A 15 -9.90 0.65 -12.35
CA LEU A 15 -9.62 0.43 -13.76
C LEU A 15 -8.18 -0.02 -13.97
N TYR A 16 -7.97 -0.74 -15.07
CA TYR A 16 -6.67 -1.17 -15.55
C TYR A 16 -6.44 -0.64 -16.96
N THR A 17 -5.20 -0.26 -17.28
CA THR A 17 -4.83 0.16 -18.63
C THR A 17 -3.45 -0.37 -19.01
N PRO A 18 -3.29 -0.90 -20.24
CA PRO A 18 -1.98 -1.19 -20.80
C PRO A 18 -1.36 0.00 -21.54
N ASP A 19 -2.13 1.09 -21.73
CA ASP A 19 -1.78 2.22 -22.60
C ASP A 19 -1.19 3.41 -21.83
N ALA A 20 -0.86 3.20 -20.55
CA ALA A 20 -0.21 4.18 -19.67
C ALA A 20 0.74 3.49 -18.69
N ASP A 21 1.63 4.27 -18.09
CA ASP A 21 2.63 3.82 -17.12
C ASP A 21 2.04 3.52 -15.72
N PHE A 22 0.79 3.93 -15.48
CA PHE A 22 0.06 3.52 -14.29
C PHE A 22 -0.78 2.28 -14.59
N SER A 23 -0.62 1.27 -13.74
CA SER A 23 -1.24 -0.05 -13.94
C SER A 23 -2.72 -0.06 -13.58
N CYS A 24 -3.03 0.37 -12.36
CA CYS A 24 -4.38 0.56 -11.86
C CYS A 24 -4.61 2.01 -11.44
N PHE A 25 -5.84 2.47 -11.64
CA PHE A 25 -6.25 3.82 -11.29
C PHE A 25 -7.75 3.89 -11.03
N ALA A 26 -8.17 4.93 -10.31
CA ALA A 26 -9.58 5.17 -9.98
C ALA A 26 -9.85 6.68 -9.87
N ASP A 27 -11.09 7.08 -10.17
CA ASP A 27 -11.59 8.42 -9.83
C ASP A 27 -12.15 8.41 -8.41
N LEU A 28 -11.35 8.84 -7.44
CA LEU A 28 -11.72 8.82 -6.02
C LEU A 28 -12.91 9.73 -5.70
N ALA A 29 -13.19 10.74 -6.53
CA ALA A 29 -14.39 11.56 -6.37
C ALA A 29 -15.69 10.76 -6.63
N LEU A 30 -15.59 9.59 -7.25
CA LEU A 30 -16.70 8.68 -7.52
C LEU A 30 -16.60 7.37 -6.74
N THR A 31 -15.40 6.77 -6.68
CA THR A 31 -15.21 5.41 -6.16
C THR A 31 -15.07 5.35 -4.65
N SER A 32 -14.59 6.43 -4.04
CA SER A 32 -14.32 6.44 -2.60
C SER A 32 -15.61 6.69 -1.82
N PRO A 33 -15.87 5.95 -0.72
CA PRO A 33 -16.95 6.29 0.20
C PRO A 33 -16.65 7.54 1.05
N GLU A 34 -15.39 7.96 1.07
CA GLU A 34 -14.94 9.19 1.76
C GLU A 34 -15.27 10.44 0.93
N ASP A 35 -15.26 11.60 1.58
CA ASP A 35 -15.67 12.89 1.02
C ASP A 35 -14.59 13.52 0.11
N TYR A 36 -14.17 12.79 -0.92
CA TYR A 36 -13.26 13.27 -1.97
C TYR A 36 -14.00 14.02 -3.09
N TYR A 37 -15.32 13.89 -3.19
CA TYR A 37 -16.11 14.66 -4.13
C TYR A 37 -16.29 16.09 -3.61
N LEU A 38 -15.67 17.05 -4.28
CA LEU A 38 -15.85 18.47 -3.97
C LEU A 38 -16.67 19.12 -5.08
N GLU A 39 -17.83 19.67 -4.73
CA GLU A 39 -18.73 20.33 -5.68
C GLU A 39 -17.98 21.40 -6.49
N GLY A 40 -18.06 21.31 -7.81
CA GLY A 40 -17.39 22.23 -8.73
C GLY A 40 -15.89 21.99 -8.95
N GLN A 41 -15.26 21.01 -8.28
CA GLN A 41 -13.83 20.72 -8.46
C GLN A 41 -13.52 19.58 -9.44
N GLY A 42 -14.54 18.87 -9.93
CA GLY A 42 -14.38 17.83 -10.94
C GLY A 42 -13.92 16.48 -10.34
N SER A 43 -13.04 15.79 -11.06
CA SER A 43 -12.56 14.43 -10.75
C SER A 43 -11.24 14.43 -9.98
N LEU A 44 -11.00 13.38 -9.19
CA LEU A 44 -9.75 13.13 -8.49
C LEU A 44 -9.18 11.77 -8.87
N LEU A 45 -8.24 11.74 -9.83
CA LEU A 45 -7.61 10.50 -10.26
C LEU A 45 -6.46 10.09 -9.32
N GLN A 46 -6.56 8.88 -8.77
CA GLN A 46 -5.45 8.19 -8.12
C GLN A 46 -4.86 7.15 -9.07
N CYS A 47 -3.57 7.27 -9.39
CA CYS A 47 -2.88 6.43 -10.36
C CYS A 47 -1.68 5.71 -9.71
N VAL A 48 -1.60 4.38 -9.84
CA VAL A 48 -0.49 3.59 -9.30
C VAL A 48 0.57 3.33 -10.37
N LEU A 49 1.70 4.02 -10.26
CA LEU A 49 2.85 3.87 -11.16
C LEU A 49 3.68 2.64 -10.80
N THR A 50 3.73 1.67 -11.72
CA THR A 50 4.56 0.46 -11.58
C THR A 50 5.00 -0.05 -12.95
N PRO A 51 6.29 -0.33 -13.18
CA PRO A 51 7.41 -0.24 -12.24
C PRO A 51 7.76 1.20 -11.85
N GLY A 52 8.08 1.44 -10.58
CA GLY A 52 8.38 2.78 -10.04
C GLY A 52 9.80 3.29 -10.34
N ASP A 53 10.74 2.40 -10.70
CA ASP A 53 12.16 2.72 -10.90
C ASP A 53 12.40 3.92 -11.85
N PRO A 54 11.71 4.06 -13.00
CA PRO A 54 11.90 5.21 -13.90
C PRO A 54 11.45 6.55 -13.32
N TYR A 55 10.57 6.52 -12.31
CA TYR A 55 9.91 7.68 -11.72
C TYR A 55 10.58 8.16 -10.44
N MET A 56 11.22 7.25 -9.69
CA MET A 56 11.91 7.55 -8.43
C MET A 56 12.87 8.76 -8.52
N PRO A 57 13.77 8.86 -9.51
CA PRO A 57 14.73 9.98 -9.59
C PRO A 57 14.13 11.29 -10.10
N LEU A 58 12.90 11.29 -10.64
CA LEU A 58 12.31 12.47 -11.26
C LEU A 58 11.76 13.46 -10.23
N PRO A 59 11.86 14.78 -10.45
CA PRO A 59 11.10 15.78 -9.69
C PRO A 59 9.58 15.51 -9.76
N ASN A 60 8.84 15.85 -8.70
CA ASN A 60 7.40 15.53 -8.62
C ASN A 60 6.58 16.21 -9.73
N ASP A 61 6.92 17.44 -10.11
CA ASP A 61 6.30 18.18 -11.21
C ASP A 61 6.48 17.50 -12.57
N GLU A 62 7.65 16.90 -12.82
CA GLU A 62 7.90 16.12 -14.03
C GLU A 62 7.05 14.83 -14.06
N ILE A 63 6.87 14.18 -12.90
CA ILE A 63 5.98 13.02 -12.77
C ILE A 63 4.53 13.42 -13.07
N VAL A 64 4.05 14.49 -12.43
CA VAL A 64 2.70 15.02 -12.65
C VAL A 64 2.49 15.34 -14.13
N LYS A 65 3.42 16.06 -14.76
CA LYS A 65 3.35 16.40 -16.18
C LYS A 65 3.22 15.16 -17.08
N ARG A 66 4.01 14.11 -16.84
CA ARG A 66 3.94 12.86 -17.60
C ARG A 66 2.61 12.13 -17.41
N VAL A 67 2.16 12.00 -16.17
CA VAL A 67 0.90 11.32 -15.85
C VAL A 67 -0.29 12.10 -16.42
N SER A 68 -0.33 13.43 -16.27
CA SER A 68 -1.40 14.26 -16.82
C SER A 68 -1.48 14.15 -18.34
N LYS A 69 -0.34 14.08 -19.05
CA LYS A 69 -0.34 13.82 -20.49
C LYS A 69 -0.99 12.47 -20.82
N GLN A 70 -0.63 11.42 -20.11
CA GLN A 70 -1.17 10.08 -20.33
C GLN A 70 -2.68 10.02 -20.02
N VAL A 71 -3.14 10.73 -18.99
CA VAL A 71 -4.58 10.88 -18.69
C VAL A 71 -5.31 11.54 -19.85
N VAL A 72 -4.76 12.59 -20.46
CA VAL A 72 -5.37 13.24 -21.64
C VAL A 72 -5.38 12.32 -22.86
N ASP A 73 -4.34 11.50 -23.03
CA ASP A 73 -4.26 10.53 -24.11
C ASP A 73 -5.30 9.40 -23.94
N LEU A 74 -5.51 8.90 -22.71
CA LEU A 74 -6.53 7.90 -22.37
C LEU A 74 -7.96 8.46 -22.41
N PHE A 75 -8.16 9.69 -21.95
CA PHE A 75 -9.46 10.33 -21.82
C PHE A 75 -9.51 11.62 -22.62
N PRO A 76 -9.81 11.57 -23.94
CA PRO A 76 -9.91 12.77 -24.77
C PRO A 76 -10.87 13.84 -24.25
N SER A 77 -11.84 13.48 -23.40
CA SER A 77 -12.73 14.42 -22.71
C SER A 77 -12.03 15.33 -21.70
N SER A 78 -10.82 15.01 -21.25
CA SER A 78 -10.06 15.82 -20.29
C SER A 78 -9.17 16.89 -20.95
N ARG A 79 -9.11 16.99 -22.29
CA ARG A 79 -8.22 17.90 -23.02
C ARG A 79 -8.36 19.38 -22.65
N ASP A 80 -9.57 19.80 -22.29
CA ASP A 80 -9.88 21.19 -21.93
C ASP A 80 -9.89 21.39 -20.39
N LEU A 81 -9.46 20.39 -19.62
CA LEU A 81 -9.38 20.44 -18.15
C LEU A 81 -7.98 20.84 -17.69
N THR A 82 -7.94 21.56 -16.57
CA THR A 82 -6.70 21.98 -15.92
C THR A 82 -6.50 21.19 -14.62
N VAL A 83 -5.28 20.72 -14.39
CA VAL A 83 -4.90 20.15 -13.09
C VAL A 83 -4.88 21.26 -12.05
N THR A 84 -5.83 21.24 -11.12
CA THR A 84 -5.96 22.24 -10.05
C THR A 84 -5.07 21.94 -8.84
N TRP A 85 -4.81 20.65 -8.61
CA TRP A 85 -3.98 20.16 -7.51
C TRP A 85 -3.37 18.80 -7.87
N SER A 86 -2.21 18.49 -7.29
CA SER A 86 -1.57 17.18 -7.43
C SER A 86 -0.72 16.85 -6.20
N SER A 87 -0.54 15.55 -5.94
CA SER A 87 0.37 15.03 -4.94
C SER A 87 1.05 13.78 -5.48
N VAL A 88 2.33 13.62 -5.14
CA VAL A 88 3.14 12.46 -5.52
C VAL A 88 3.72 11.86 -4.26
N VAL A 89 3.37 10.60 -4.00
CA VAL A 89 3.92 9.81 -2.88
C VAL A 89 4.85 8.76 -3.46
N LYS A 90 6.12 8.80 -3.05
CA LYS A 90 7.15 7.85 -3.49
C LYS A 90 7.50 6.90 -2.35
N ILE A 91 7.34 5.60 -2.58
CA ILE A 91 7.67 4.57 -1.60
C ILE A 91 8.69 3.62 -2.23
N GLY A 92 9.98 3.85 -1.92
CA GLY A 92 11.10 3.09 -2.53
C GLY A 92 11.19 1.62 -2.11
N GLN A 93 10.70 1.30 -0.91
CA GLN A 93 10.72 -0.04 -0.31
C GLN A 93 9.32 -0.37 0.21
N SER A 94 8.33 -0.42 -0.69
CA SER A 94 6.92 -0.62 -0.32
C SER A 94 6.62 -2.05 0.13
N LEU A 95 6.95 -3.01 -0.75
CA LEU A 95 6.73 -4.44 -0.59
C LEU A 95 8.03 -5.17 -0.88
N TYR A 96 8.18 -6.39 -0.39
CA TYR A 96 9.29 -7.22 -0.84
C TYR A 96 9.10 -7.58 -2.31
N ARG A 97 10.20 -7.68 -3.06
CA ARG A 97 10.12 -8.01 -4.49
C ARG A 97 9.86 -9.51 -4.64
N GLU A 98 8.61 -9.85 -4.94
CA GLU A 98 8.22 -11.22 -5.27
C GLU A 98 8.97 -11.70 -6.52
N GLY A 99 9.28 -13.00 -6.55
CA GLY A 99 9.97 -13.62 -7.66
C GLY A 99 10.12 -15.13 -7.46
N PRO A 100 10.45 -15.88 -8.53
CA PRO A 100 10.65 -17.32 -8.44
C PRO A 100 11.66 -17.70 -7.35
N GLY A 101 11.31 -18.69 -6.51
CA GLY A 101 12.19 -19.20 -5.45
C GLY A 101 12.30 -18.31 -4.20
N LYS A 102 11.46 -17.28 -4.04
CA LYS A 102 11.49 -16.40 -2.86
C LYS A 102 10.73 -16.96 -1.64
N ASP A 103 9.75 -17.81 -1.86
CA ASP A 103 8.87 -18.33 -0.80
C ASP A 103 9.61 -19.01 0.37
N PRO A 104 10.65 -19.84 0.16
CA PRO A 104 11.42 -20.45 1.27
C PRO A 104 12.12 -19.45 2.20
N PHE A 105 12.28 -18.20 1.77
CA PHE A 105 12.93 -17.14 2.56
C PHE A 105 11.95 -16.32 3.39
N ARG A 106 10.64 -16.57 3.27
CA ARG A 106 9.62 -15.92 4.10
C ARG A 106 9.69 -16.54 5.51
N PRO A 107 10.05 -15.76 6.55
CA PRO A 107 10.18 -16.30 7.89
C PRO A 107 8.81 -16.68 8.46
N ASP A 108 8.78 -17.72 9.29
CA ASP A 108 7.61 -18.03 10.12
C ASP A 108 7.39 -16.92 11.18
N GLN A 109 6.16 -16.73 11.63
CA GLN A 109 5.86 -15.78 12.71
C GLN A 109 6.48 -16.23 14.04
N LYS A 110 6.64 -17.54 14.27
CA LYS A 110 7.40 -18.07 15.41
C LYS A 110 8.86 -18.26 15.02
N THR A 111 9.73 -17.44 15.57
CA THR A 111 11.17 -17.56 15.30
C THR A 111 11.83 -18.62 16.19
N PRO A 112 13.06 -19.08 15.85
CA PRO A 112 13.85 -19.93 16.74
C PRO A 112 14.30 -19.24 18.04
N VAL A 113 14.21 -17.92 18.13
CA VAL A 113 14.60 -17.15 19.31
C VAL A 113 13.41 -17.07 20.27
N THR A 114 13.60 -17.55 21.49
CA THR A 114 12.56 -17.53 22.53
C THR A 114 12.07 -16.11 22.79
N ASN A 115 10.74 -15.95 22.90
CA ASN A 115 10.10 -14.63 23.08
C ASN A 115 10.40 -13.62 21.96
N PHE A 116 10.65 -14.09 20.74
CA PHE A 116 10.82 -13.26 19.57
C PHE A 116 9.92 -13.75 18.43
N PHE A 117 8.98 -12.90 18.02
CA PHE A 117 7.95 -13.19 17.03
C PHE A 117 7.97 -12.12 15.94
N LEU A 118 7.56 -12.49 14.72
CA LEU A 118 7.48 -11.59 13.58
C LEU A 118 6.05 -11.46 13.07
N ALA A 119 5.70 -10.27 12.63
CA ALA A 119 4.46 -9.99 11.91
C ALA A 119 4.76 -9.02 10.76
N GLY A 120 3.93 -9.08 9.73
CA GLY A 120 4.10 -8.35 8.49
C GLY A 120 3.85 -9.26 7.29
N SER A 121 3.33 -8.69 6.21
CA SER A 121 2.94 -9.40 4.99
C SER A 121 4.08 -10.19 4.33
N TYR A 122 5.34 -9.79 4.57
CA TYR A 122 6.56 -10.49 4.16
C TYR A 122 6.79 -11.84 4.87
N THR A 123 6.16 -12.07 6.02
CA THR A 123 6.24 -13.35 6.76
C THR A 123 5.43 -14.45 6.04
N LYS A 124 5.62 -15.71 6.45
CA LYS A 124 5.04 -16.88 5.80
C LYS A 124 3.52 -16.97 6.02
N GLN A 125 2.76 -16.90 4.93
CA GLN A 125 1.29 -17.05 4.91
C GLN A 125 0.83 -17.27 3.45
N ASP A 126 -0.39 -17.77 3.25
CA ASP A 126 -0.85 -18.28 1.95
C ASP A 126 -1.27 -17.19 0.94
N TYR A 127 -1.28 -15.92 1.34
CA TYR A 127 -1.49 -14.76 0.48
C TYR A 127 -0.16 -14.11 0.10
N ILE A 128 -0.21 -13.30 -0.96
CA ILE A 128 0.91 -12.46 -1.42
C ILE A 128 1.20 -11.33 -0.44
N ASP A 129 2.26 -10.55 -0.70
CA ASP A 129 2.55 -9.31 0.02
C ASP A 129 1.40 -8.29 -0.12
N SER A 130 0.46 -8.31 0.82
CA SER A 130 -0.84 -7.62 0.71
C SER A 130 -1.40 -7.24 2.08
N MET A 131 -2.46 -6.44 2.09
CA MET A 131 -3.21 -6.11 3.31
C MET A 131 -3.78 -7.36 4.00
N GLU A 132 -4.26 -8.34 3.22
CA GLU A 132 -4.74 -9.62 3.75
C GLU A 132 -3.59 -10.41 4.37
N GLY A 133 -2.46 -10.49 3.66
CA GLY A 133 -1.26 -11.15 4.18
C GLY A 133 -0.72 -10.51 5.47
N ALA A 134 -0.74 -9.19 5.55
CA ALA A 134 -0.38 -8.46 6.78
C ALA A 134 -1.33 -8.80 7.93
N THR A 135 -2.64 -8.85 7.67
CA THR A 135 -3.66 -9.17 8.68
C THR A 135 -3.52 -10.61 9.18
N LEU A 136 -3.37 -11.57 8.27
CA LEU A 136 -3.17 -12.98 8.61
C LEU A 136 -1.86 -13.20 9.38
N SER A 137 -0.78 -12.55 8.97
CA SER A 137 0.49 -12.62 9.71
C SER A 137 0.35 -12.15 11.15
N GLY A 138 -0.41 -11.07 11.39
CA GLY A 138 -0.69 -10.57 12.74
C GLY A 138 -1.50 -11.57 13.56
N ARG A 139 -2.51 -12.22 12.94
CA ARG A 139 -3.29 -13.28 13.59
C ARG A 139 -2.43 -14.48 13.97
N HIS A 140 -1.56 -14.96 13.08
CA HIS A 140 -0.65 -16.07 13.36
C HIS A 140 0.35 -15.72 14.46
N ALA A 141 0.97 -14.54 14.40
CA ALA A 141 1.88 -14.07 15.43
C ALA A 141 1.18 -14.01 16.80
N SER A 142 -0.04 -13.46 16.85
CA SER A 142 -0.83 -13.42 18.08
C SER A 142 -1.16 -14.81 18.61
N ALA A 143 -1.49 -15.77 17.74
CA ALA A 143 -1.78 -17.15 18.16
C ALA A 143 -0.54 -17.79 18.80
N TYR A 144 0.63 -17.66 18.18
CA TYR A 144 1.88 -18.19 18.74
C TYR A 144 2.28 -17.54 20.06
N ILE A 145 2.01 -16.24 20.24
CA ILE A 145 2.23 -15.54 21.52
C ILE A 145 1.31 -16.10 22.61
N CYS A 146 0.02 -16.28 22.30
CA CYS A 146 -0.94 -16.84 23.26
C CYS A 146 -0.58 -18.28 23.65
N ASP A 147 -0.19 -19.12 22.69
CA ASP A 147 0.21 -20.51 22.92
C ASP A 147 1.48 -20.61 23.80
N ALA A 148 2.40 -19.64 23.65
CA ALA A 148 3.62 -19.57 24.46
C ALA A 148 3.40 -18.94 25.85
N GLY A 149 2.17 -18.58 26.22
CA GLY A 149 1.88 -17.73 27.39
C GLY A 149 2.49 -18.20 28.71
N GLU A 150 2.46 -19.51 28.99
CA GLU A 150 3.05 -20.07 30.22
C GLU A 150 4.58 -19.94 30.24
N ASP A 151 5.24 -20.26 29.12
CA ASP A 151 6.69 -20.12 28.95
C ASP A 151 7.11 -18.65 29.06
N LEU A 152 6.34 -17.75 28.45
CA LEU A 152 6.58 -16.30 28.50
C LEU A 152 6.42 -15.75 29.93
N ALA A 153 5.42 -16.23 30.68
CA ALA A 153 5.24 -15.86 32.08
C ALA A 153 6.40 -16.35 32.96
N ALA A 154 6.96 -17.54 32.66
CA ALA A 154 8.12 -18.06 33.38
C ALA A 154 9.39 -17.20 33.14
N LEU A 155 9.57 -16.66 31.93
CA LEU A 155 10.70 -15.79 31.56
C LEU A 155 10.67 -14.41 32.23
N GLN A 156 9.52 -13.93 32.70
CA GLN A 156 9.43 -12.66 33.44
C GLN A 156 10.00 -12.76 34.87
N LYS A 157 9.89 -13.92 35.51
CA LYS A 157 10.37 -14.13 36.89
C LYS A 157 11.87 -13.88 37.08
N PRO A 158 12.78 -14.34 36.20
CA PRO A 158 14.22 -14.10 36.37
C PRO A 158 14.64 -12.63 36.14
N LEU A 159 13.90 -11.84 35.36
CA LEU A 159 14.22 -10.41 35.17
C LEU A 159 13.88 -9.54 36.39
N ALA A 160 12.90 -9.96 37.19
CA ALA A 160 12.51 -9.25 38.41
C ALA A 160 13.48 -9.50 39.58
N SER A 161 14.28 -10.57 39.54
CA SER A 161 15.27 -10.88 40.58
C SER A 161 16.63 -10.18 40.40
N ASP A 162 16.96 -9.70 39.20
CA ASP A 162 18.29 -9.13 38.88
C ASP A 162 18.35 -7.59 39.01
N GLN A 163 17.30 -6.91 39.47
CA GLN A 163 17.33 -5.47 39.78
C GLN A 163 17.78 -5.13 41.21
N LEU A 164 18.49 -6.01 41.91
CA LEU A 164 18.95 -5.77 43.30
C LEU A 164 20.40 -6.20 43.54
N THR A 165 21.36 -5.83 42.67
CA THR A 165 22.76 -5.65 43.11
C THR A 165 23.54 -4.75 42.13
N LEU A 166 23.30 -3.45 42.19
CA LEU A 166 24.32 -2.45 41.82
C LEU A 166 24.88 -1.89 43.13
N VAL A 167 26.02 -2.46 43.54
CA VAL A 167 27.00 -1.83 44.43
C VAL A 167 28.27 -1.64 43.62
#